data_AF-A0A0E3WNL5-F1
#
_entry.id   AF-A0A0E3WNL5-F1
#
_cell.length_a   1.000
_cell.length_b   1.000
_cell.length_c   1.000
_cell.angle_alpha   90.00
_cell.angle_beta   90.00
_cell.angle_gamma   90.00
#
_symmetry.space_group_name_H-M   'P 1'
#
loop_
_entity.id
_entity.type
_entity.pdbx_description
1 polymer ?
#
loop_
_entity_poly.entity_id
_entity_poly.type
_entity_poly.pdbx_seq_one_letter_code
_entity_poly.pdbx_strand_id
1 'polypeptide(L)' 'MIDETPVIAEGFDEPLQEGMIFALEPKKGIENIGMVGIENTFIVTAEGGECITGDNPGLIPVY' A
#
# COMPACT_ATOMS: atom_id res chain seq x y z
N MET A 1 -8.99 1.92 -17.04
CA MET A 1 -8.18 1.21 -16.03
C MET A 1 -7.67 2.29 -15.09
N ILE A 2 -7.80 2.11 -13.78
CA ILE A 2 -7.34 3.08 -12.76
C ILE A 2 -6.01 2.60 -12.16
N ASP A 3 -5.92 1.31 -11.82
CA ASP A 3 -4.70 0.69 -11.28
C ASP A 3 -3.90 -0.06 -12.35
N GLU A 4 -2.58 -0.07 -12.19
CA GLU A 4 -1.63 -0.66 -13.14
C GLU A 4 -0.93 -1.89 -12.52
N THR A 5 -0.35 -2.74 -13.37
CA THR A 5 0.51 -3.85 -12.91
C THR A 5 1.87 -3.34 -12.47
N PRO A 6 2.57 -4.03 -11.55
CA PRO A 6 2.19 -5.32 -10.93
C PRO A 6 1.30 -5.17 -9.69
N VAL A 7 0.70 -6.28 -9.25
CA VAL A 7 -0.28 -6.35 -8.16
C VAL A 7 0.28 -7.19 -7.01
N ILE A 8 0.01 -6.77 -5.76
CA ILE A 8 0.34 -7.56 -4.57
C ILE A 8 -0.91 -8.36 -4.16
N ALA A 9 -0.99 -9.60 -4.63
CA ALA A 9 -2.08 -10.52 -4.31
C ALA A 9 -1.63 -11.97 -4.46
N GLU A 10 -2.38 -12.91 -3.86
CA GLU A 10 -2.12 -14.34 -3.99
C GLU A 10 -2.16 -14.78 -5.47
N GLY A 11 -1.12 -15.47 -5.93
CA GLY A 11 -0.98 -15.95 -7.31
C GLY A 11 -0.27 -14.98 -8.27
N PHE A 12 0.15 -13.80 -7.80
CA PHE A 12 1.01 -12.87 -8.54
C PHE A 12 2.43 -12.99 -7.99
N ASP A 13 3.25 -13.81 -8.65
CA ASP A 13 4.56 -14.25 -8.14
C ASP A 13 5.74 -13.56 -8.86
N GLU A 14 5.47 -12.58 -9.71
CA GLU A 14 6.53 -11.80 -10.36
C GLU A 14 7.40 -11.09 -9.31
N PRO A 15 8.74 -11.16 -9.44
CA PRO A 15 9.61 -10.52 -8.47
C PRO A 15 9.49 -8.99 -8.56
N LEU A 16 9.53 -8.34 -7.40
CA LEU A 16 9.65 -6.87 -7.32
C LEU A 16 10.98 -6.42 -7.92
N GLN A 17 10.95 -5.36 -8.70
CA GLN A 17 12.11 -4.76 -9.35
C GLN A 17 12.24 -3.30 -8.95
N GLU A 18 13.48 -2.80 -8.87
CA GLU A 18 13.75 -1.39 -8.60
C GLU A 18 12.99 -0.47 -9.57
N GLY A 19 12.43 0.61 -9.04
CA GLY A 19 11.62 1.57 -9.78
C GLY A 19 10.13 1.21 -9.91
N MET A 20 9.70 0.01 -9.49
CA MET A 20 8.26 -0.29 -9.36
C MET A 20 7.64 0.55 -8.24
N ILE A 21 6.38 0.97 -8.44
CA ILE A 21 5.64 1.83 -7.50
C ILE A 21 4.34 1.12 -7.11
N PHE A 22 4.05 1.08 -5.81
CA PHE A 22 2.87 0.40 -5.27
C PHE A 22 2.15 1.27 -4.26
N ALA A 23 0.82 1.26 -4.31
CA ALA A 23 0.01 1.59 -3.14
C ALA A 23 -0.07 0.35 -2.23
N LEU A 24 0.40 0.48 -0.99
CA LEU A 24 0.19 -0.53 0.05
C LEU A 24 -0.99 -0.09 0.91
N GLU A 25 -2.13 -0.74 0.70
CA GLU A 25 -3.41 -0.28 1.26
C GLU A 25 -4.22 -1.34 2.02
N PRO A 26 -3.65 -2.03 3.03
CA PRO A 26 -4.40 -3.05 3.76
C PRO A 26 -5.64 -2.44 4.45
N LYS A 27 -6.83 -2.94 4.09
CA LYS A 27 -8.10 -2.58 4.72
C LYS A 27 -8.68 -3.74 5.51
N LYS A 28 -9.35 -3.42 6.60
CA LYS A 28 -10.18 -4.34 7.38
C LYS A 28 -11.64 -3.89 7.31
N GLY A 29 -12.49 -4.78 6.79
CA GLY A 29 -13.93 -4.67 6.95
C GLY A 29 -14.37 -5.03 8.37
N ILE A 30 -15.25 -4.21 8.92
CA ILE A 30 -15.90 -4.38 10.21
C ILE A 30 -17.40 -4.47 9.95
N GLU A 31 -17.97 -5.63 10.25
CA GLU A 31 -19.37 -5.94 9.95
C GLU A 31 -20.31 -4.90 10.58
N ASN A 32 -21.28 -4.44 9.80
CA ASN A 32 -22.28 -3.42 10.18
C ASN A 32 -21.71 -2.05 10.60
N ILE A 33 -20.39 -1.81 10.43
CA ILE A 33 -19.74 -0.54 10.78
C ILE A 33 -19.13 0.14 9.55
N GLY A 34 -18.29 -0.57 8.78
CA GLY A 34 -17.58 0.00 7.64
C GLY A 34 -16.20 -0.63 7.41
N MET A 35 -15.30 0.08 6.73
CA MET A 35 -13.91 -0.34 6.52
C MET A 35 -12.95 0.67 7.11
N VAL A 36 -11.82 0.18 7.62
CA VAL A 36 -10.70 1.00 8.08
C VAL A 36 -9.41 0.44 7.52
N GLY A 37 -8.47 1.30 7.20
CA GLY A 37 -7.13 0.88 6.79
C GLY A 37 -6.25 2.08 6.51
N ILE A 38 -5.00 1.79 6.17
CA ILE A 38 -4.03 2.78 5.73
C ILE A 38 -3.80 2.63 4.23
N GLU A 39 -3.19 3.63 3.62
CA GLU A 39 -2.73 3.58 2.24
C GLU A 39 -1.55 4.54 2.09
N ASN A 40 -0.40 3.99 1.74
CA ASN A 40 0.80 4.74 1.46
C ASN A 40 1.43 4.20 0.17
N THR A 41 2.04 5.08 -0.61
CA THR A 41 2.75 4.72 -1.83
C THR A 41 4.22 4.47 -1.52
N PHE A 42 4.77 3.40 -2.09
CA PHE A 42 6.17 3.02 -1.96
C PHE A 42 6.80 2.86 -3.33
N ILE A 43 8.05 3.29 -3.45
CA ILE A 43 8.94 2.93 -4.57
C ILE A 43 9.88 1.81 -4.13
N VAL A 44 10.10 0.82 -4.99
CA VAL A 44 11.10 -0.23 -4.76
C VAL A 44 12.50 0.32 -5.08
N THR A 45 13.41 0.23 -4.12
CA THR A 45 14.85 0.56 -4.25
C THR A 45 15.70 -0.68 -3.98
N ALA A 46 17.02 -0.57 -4.16
CA ALA A 46 17.97 -1.63 -3.86
C ALA A 46 17.95 -2.06 -2.36
N GLU A 47 17.54 -1.16 -1.47
CA GLU A 47 17.49 -1.35 -0.02
C GLU A 47 16.10 -1.80 0.50
N GLY A 48 15.08 -1.83 -0.36
CA GLY A 48 13.71 -2.21 0.00
C GLY A 48 12.67 -1.22 -0.50
N GLY A 49 11.52 -1.14 0.16
CA GLY A 49 10.48 -0.16 -0.18
C GLY A 49 10.72 1.18 0.53
N GLU A 50 10.84 2.26 -0.23
CA GLU A 50 10.88 3.64 0.29
C GLU A 50 9.50 4.27 0.21
N CYS A 51 8.98 4.75 1.34
CA CYS A 51 7.69 5.44 1.39
C CYS A 51 7.80 6.82 0.76
N ILE A 52 6.93 7.13 -0.19
CA ILE A 52 6.85 8.45 -0.84
C ILE A 52 5.55 9.20 -0.49
N THR A 53 4.81 8.70 0.50
CA THR A 53 3.60 9.34 1.04
C THR A 53 3.82 9.78 2.48
N GLY A 54 3.98 11.09 2.68
CA GLY A 54 4.02 11.72 4.01
C GLY A 54 5.01 11.08 5.01
N ASP A 55 4.85 11.44 6.28
CA ASP A 55 5.65 10.92 7.40
C ASP A 55 4.79 10.35 8.54
N ASN A 56 3.46 10.31 8.36
CA ASN A 56 2.54 9.75 9.34
C ASN A 56 2.26 8.27 9.04
N PRO A 57 2.71 7.33 9.90
CA PRO A 57 2.60 5.91 9.62
C PRO A 57 1.21 5.32 9.93
N GLY A 58 0.22 6.09 10.38
CA GLY A 58 -1.04 5.50 10.86
C GLY A 58 -2.21 6.46 11.05
N LEU A 59 -3.13 6.04 11.93
CA LEU A 59 -4.36 6.77 12.19
C LEU A 59 -4.07 8.07 12.93
N ILE A 60 -4.66 9.16 12.44
CA ILE A 60 -4.58 10.48 13.07
C ILE A 60 -5.75 10.63 14.04
N PRO A 61 -5.51 10.93 15.33
CA PRO A 61 -6.58 11.24 16.26
C PRO A 61 -7.31 12.52 15.82
N VAL A 62 -8.63 12.46 15.80
CA VAL A 62 -9.51 13.62 15.57
C VAL A 62 -10.12 13.96 16.92
N TYR A 63 -9.68 15.06 17.52
CA TYR A 63 -10.19 15.58 18.79
C TYR A 63 -11.33 16.56 18.56
#